data_AF-A0A2N3I3I5-F1
#
_entry.id   AF-A0A2N3I3I5-F1
#
_cell.length_a   1.000
_cell.length_b   1.000
_cell.length_c   1.000
_cell.angle_alpha   90.00
_cell.angle_beta   90.00
_cell.angle_gamma   90.00
#
_symmetry.space_group_name_H-M   'P 1'
#
loop_
_entity.id
_entity.type
_entity.pdbx_description
1 polymer ?
#
loop_
_entity_poly.entity_id
_entity_poly.type
_entity_poly.pdbx_seq_one_letter_code
_entity_poly.pdbx_strand_id
1 'polypeptide(L)'
;MKKLLNIFLIVLVAFMAGCTDDPFKDLDGNDWKKERNIVSILLEGQIGTALVERDLNDAKINIYAKIENIVDITKVEIKSIDIAYGATTTSLAGTTLDFTDGTAIVAVVSGAGESLEWEITLSPFKSDLEGEWYIGEIRMYCDMFTWESWGWEKNEKITDYLPELSPELDNVITFSVEGADAKGNPYGNYEHSAGPDGIFGHYGDTEKGWDFNERFRKIPMGNGTWLRDFERNKVVITDANNVEHELDLEVLTETNEVSLKAELPYLASLFNWSDTDWSYEELAHMSNPMWYTLTREKVLQTGNGITGLTVKDQVGDAVIDAANKTVTVKIEDNGADKSAIEVVSISTSYGATADKAVAEMLDFSTDNSTQITVISEVGESATWTIKLQIDLDVSDVSIAGTWTIGEIGIYCDLFTWESWGWDKSEKLTNYLSNATAELDNTITFTVDGKDSEGQPYGSYENNAGADAANADFTYDGTDWPETDFNERYRKVPTGTGTWILEGETVKITDGGGTEYVLTLEVKTETEVALTTEVEFLADLFDWDVSNYSYEEVAHMSKKMWYNLNKQ
;
A
#
# COMPACT_ATOMS: atom_id res chain seq x y z
N MET A 1 -65.54 84.90 -33.65
CA MET A 1 -65.46 83.48 -34.07
C MET A 1 -64.53 83.25 -35.26
N LYS A 2 -64.59 84.02 -36.37
CA LYS A 2 -63.69 83.83 -37.54
C LYS A 2 -62.18 83.98 -37.25
N LYS A 3 -61.78 84.85 -36.32
CA LYS A 3 -60.35 85.04 -35.95
C LYS A 3 -59.78 83.91 -35.07
N LEU A 4 -60.61 83.30 -34.22
CA LEU A 4 -60.21 82.13 -33.40
C LEU A 4 -60.09 80.86 -34.24
N LEU A 5 -60.98 80.69 -35.24
CA LEU A 5 -60.91 79.55 -36.17
C LEU A 5 -59.63 79.57 -37.01
N ASN A 6 -59.19 80.75 -37.46
CA ASN A 6 -57.95 80.89 -38.23
C ASN A 6 -56.69 80.62 -37.38
N ILE A 7 -56.68 81.02 -36.10
CA ILE A 7 -55.58 80.70 -35.18
C ILE A 7 -55.55 79.20 -34.89
N PHE A 8 -56.72 78.57 -34.70
CA PHE A 8 -56.82 77.12 -34.50
C PHE A 8 -56.34 76.35 -35.74
N LEU A 9 -56.66 76.80 -36.95
CA LEU A 9 -56.17 76.20 -38.20
C LEU A 9 -54.66 76.34 -38.38
N ILE A 10 -54.07 77.48 -38.00
CA ILE A 10 -52.61 77.69 -38.10
C ILE A 10 -51.86 76.81 -37.10
N VAL A 11 -52.38 76.64 -35.88
CA VAL A 11 -51.82 75.72 -34.87
C VAL A 11 -51.96 74.26 -35.32
N LEU A 12 -53.08 73.90 -35.96
CA LEU A 12 -53.30 72.55 -36.51
C LEU A 12 -52.33 72.25 -37.68
N VAL A 13 -52.04 73.23 -38.54
CA VAL A 13 -51.07 73.11 -39.63
C VAL A 13 -49.64 73.05 -39.10
N ALA A 14 -49.32 73.77 -38.02
CA ALA A 14 -48.02 73.68 -37.35
C ALA A 14 -47.81 72.32 -36.65
N PHE A 15 -48.87 71.72 -36.11
CA PHE A 15 -48.83 70.33 -35.58
C PHE A 15 -48.72 69.27 -36.68
N MET A 16 -49.26 69.51 -37.88
CA MET A 16 -49.09 68.62 -39.04
C MET A 16 -47.73 68.78 -39.75
N ALA A 17 -46.97 69.83 -39.44
CA ALA A 17 -45.61 70.07 -39.96
C ALA A 17 -44.50 69.65 -38.96
N GLY A 18 -44.86 69.24 -37.74
CA GLY A 18 -43.93 68.70 -36.75
C GLY A 18 -43.64 67.22 -37.03
N CYS A 19 -42.45 66.93 -37.55
CA CYS A 19 -41.87 65.59 -37.77
C CYS A 19 -42.79 64.55 -38.44
N THR A 20 -42.82 64.59 -39.77
CA THR A 20 -43.08 63.40 -40.59
C THR A 20 -41.74 62.70 -40.87
N ASP A 21 -40.98 62.38 -39.81
CA ASP A 21 -40.02 61.28 -39.97
C ASP A 21 -40.88 60.03 -40.09
N ASP A 22 -40.93 59.49 -41.30
CA ASP A 22 -41.61 58.23 -41.57
C ASP A 22 -40.97 57.17 -40.66
N PRO A 23 -41.71 56.63 -39.68
CA PRO A 23 -41.17 55.66 -38.74
C PRO A 23 -40.77 54.35 -39.44
N PHE A 24 -41.10 54.19 -40.72
CA PHE A 24 -40.72 53.06 -41.56
C PHE A 24 -39.68 53.42 -42.63
N LYS A 25 -39.15 54.65 -42.66
CA LYS A 25 -38.06 55.02 -43.57
C LYS A 25 -36.83 54.13 -43.38
N ASP A 26 -36.57 53.72 -42.14
CA ASP A 26 -35.51 52.77 -41.80
C ASP A 26 -35.79 51.35 -42.29
N LEU A 27 -37.01 51.02 -42.74
CA LEU A 27 -37.39 49.71 -43.30
C LEU A 27 -37.33 49.65 -44.82
N ASP A 28 -37.17 50.77 -45.50
CA ASP A 28 -37.07 50.82 -46.96
C ASP A 28 -35.64 50.49 -47.43
N GLY A 29 -35.50 49.60 -48.41
CA GLY A 29 -34.21 49.27 -49.03
C GLY A 29 -33.30 48.40 -48.15
N ASN A 30 -32.03 48.81 -47.99
CA ASN A 30 -31.03 48.10 -47.17
C ASN A 30 -30.78 48.77 -45.81
N ASP A 31 -31.40 49.93 -45.54
CA ASP A 31 -31.14 50.73 -44.34
C ASP A 31 -31.52 50.00 -43.04
N TRP A 32 -32.44 49.02 -43.09
CA TRP A 32 -32.79 48.18 -41.93
C TRP A 32 -31.70 47.17 -41.56
N LYS A 33 -30.77 46.86 -42.47
CA LYS A 33 -29.69 45.87 -42.26
C LYS A 33 -28.51 46.52 -41.54
N LYS A 34 -28.77 47.07 -40.34
CA LYS A 34 -27.76 47.77 -39.51
C LYS A 34 -26.90 46.82 -38.66
N GLU A 35 -27.20 45.52 -38.65
CA GLU A 35 -26.46 44.55 -37.85
C GLU A 35 -24.99 44.41 -38.28
N ARG A 36 -24.10 44.33 -37.28
CA ARG A 36 -22.63 44.24 -37.43
C ARG A 36 -22.02 43.31 -36.38
N ASN A 37 -22.81 42.35 -35.90
CA ASN A 37 -22.37 41.44 -34.86
C ASN A 37 -21.45 40.35 -35.42
N ILE A 38 -20.39 40.04 -34.68
CA ILE A 38 -19.76 38.73 -34.72
C ILE A 38 -20.56 37.85 -33.74
N VAL A 39 -21.12 36.76 -34.25
CA VAL A 39 -21.92 35.80 -33.46
C VAL A 39 -21.01 34.78 -32.80
N SER A 40 -20.00 34.31 -33.53
CA SER A 40 -19.00 33.36 -33.03
C SER A 40 -17.68 33.58 -33.78
N ILE A 41 -16.56 33.27 -33.14
CA ILE A 41 -15.24 33.21 -33.78
C ILE A 41 -14.41 32.12 -33.11
N LEU A 42 -13.62 31.41 -33.91
CA LEU A 42 -12.66 30.39 -33.47
C LEU A 42 -11.30 30.68 -34.09
N LEU A 43 -10.27 30.82 -33.26
CA LEU A 43 -8.89 31.02 -33.67
C LEU A 43 -8.03 29.77 -33.46
N GLU A 44 -6.89 29.69 -34.13
CA GLU A 44 -5.83 28.73 -33.83
C GLU A 44 -5.38 28.83 -32.36
N GLY A 45 -5.22 27.69 -31.69
CA GLY A 45 -4.79 27.62 -30.29
C GLY A 45 -5.83 28.06 -29.26
N GLN A 46 -7.03 28.47 -29.69
CA GLN A 46 -8.12 28.88 -28.80
C GLN A 46 -8.58 27.73 -27.88
N ILE A 47 -8.75 28.06 -26.60
CA ILE A 47 -9.35 27.24 -25.56
C ILE A 47 -10.60 27.97 -25.06
N GLY A 48 -11.72 27.26 -24.96
CA GLY A 48 -13.00 27.82 -24.54
C GLY A 48 -13.77 28.55 -25.66
N THR A 49 -14.94 29.06 -25.29
CA THR A 49 -15.74 29.93 -26.15
C THR A 49 -15.23 31.38 -26.07
N ALA A 50 -15.36 32.11 -27.16
CA ALA A 50 -14.99 33.51 -27.22
C ALA A 50 -15.96 34.35 -26.35
N LEU A 51 -15.43 35.20 -25.48
CA LEU A 51 -16.23 36.12 -24.67
C LEU A 51 -16.53 37.37 -25.49
N VAL A 52 -17.76 37.46 -26.00
CA VAL A 52 -18.23 38.56 -26.85
C VAL A 52 -18.91 39.62 -26.01
N GLU A 53 -18.35 40.82 -25.97
CA GLU A 53 -18.89 41.99 -25.28
C GLU A 53 -19.23 43.09 -26.30
N ARG A 54 -20.45 43.61 -26.25
CA ARG A 54 -20.88 44.69 -27.14
C ARG A 54 -21.68 45.75 -26.39
N ASP A 55 -21.25 47.01 -26.52
CA ASP A 55 -22.01 48.20 -26.12
C ASP A 55 -22.06 49.21 -27.27
N LEU A 56 -23.17 49.21 -28.02
CA LEU A 56 -23.43 50.08 -29.18
C LEU A 56 -22.31 50.06 -30.24
N ASN A 57 -21.29 50.91 -30.04
CA ASN A 57 -20.15 51.14 -30.92
C ASN A 57 -18.83 50.59 -30.34
N ASP A 58 -18.81 50.10 -29.10
CA ASP A 58 -17.68 49.37 -28.52
C ASP A 58 -17.96 47.86 -28.65
N ALA A 59 -17.04 47.13 -29.26
CA ALA A 59 -17.22 45.73 -29.59
C ALA A 59 -15.91 44.98 -29.37
N LYS A 60 -15.90 44.10 -28.37
CA LYS A 60 -14.72 43.40 -27.89
C LYS A 60 -14.95 41.90 -27.84
N ILE A 61 -13.90 41.14 -28.15
CA ILE A 61 -13.89 39.69 -28.02
C ILE A 61 -12.63 39.30 -27.24
N ASN A 62 -12.80 38.67 -26.09
CA ASN A 62 -11.67 38.05 -25.38
C ASN A 62 -11.62 36.56 -25.70
N ILE A 63 -10.46 36.10 -26.16
CA ILE A 63 -10.20 34.70 -26.50
C ILE A 63 -9.08 34.20 -25.61
N TYR A 64 -9.30 33.09 -24.90
CA TYR A 64 -8.25 32.39 -24.19
C TYR A 64 -7.59 31.39 -25.14
N ALA A 65 -6.27 31.34 -25.16
CA ALA A 65 -5.52 30.44 -26.04
C ALA A 65 -4.26 29.91 -25.36
N LYS A 66 -3.89 28.67 -25.69
CA LYS A 66 -2.56 28.15 -25.35
C LYS A 66 -1.57 28.71 -26.38
N ILE A 67 -0.98 29.85 -26.06
CA ILE A 67 -0.11 30.62 -26.97
C ILE A 67 1.06 29.77 -27.49
N GLU A 68 1.55 28.82 -26.69
CA GLU A 68 2.61 27.87 -27.06
C GLU A 68 2.22 26.95 -28.24
N ASN A 69 0.92 26.71 -28.45
CA ASN A 69 0.42 25.90 -29.55
C ASN A 69 0.20 26.72 -30.84
N ILE A 70 0.46 28.03 -30.80
CA ILE A 70 0.35 28.93 -31.95
C ILE A 70 1.74 29.05 -32.59
N VAL A 71 1.85 28.67 -33.87
CA VAL A 71 3.15 28.63 -34.57
C VAL A 71 3.75 30.03 -34.74
N ASP A 72 2.93 31.04 -35.05
CA ASP A 72 3.35 32.41 -35.31
C ASP A 72 2.26 33.40 -34.84
N ILE A 73 2.53 34.12 -33.76
CA ILE A 73 1.57 35.09 -33.16
C ILE A 73 1.24 36.27 -34.09
N THR A 74 2.07 36.49 -35.13
CA THR A 74 1.82 37.51 -36.15
C THR A 74 0.82 37.05 -37.22
N LYS A 75 0.47 35.75 -37.22
CA LYS A 75 -0.35 35.09 -38.25
C LYS A 75 -1.27 34.02 -37.68
N VAL A 76 -2.00 34.33 -36.61
CA VAL A 76 -2.95 33.41 -36.00
C VAL A 76 -4.12 33.14 -36.95
N GLU A 77 -4.34 31.88 -37.32
CA GLU A 77 -5.37 31.52 -38.30
C GLU A 77 -6.79 31.59 -37.70
N ILE A 78 -7.74 32.18 -38.44
CA ILE A 78 -9.17 32.11 -38.15
C ILE A 78 -9.70 30.77 -38.66
N LYS A 79 -10.12 29.87 -37.76
CA LYS A 79 -10.67 28.55 -38.11
C LYS A 79 -12.15 28.64 -38.50
N SER A 80 -12.93 29.47 -37.81
CA SER A 80 -14.32 29.76 -38.16
C SER A 80 -14.74 31.14 -37.66
N ILE A 81 -15.70 31.76 -38.34
CA ILE A 81 -16.31 33.03 -37.93
C ILE A 81 -17.74 33.11 -38.46
N ASP A 82 -18.69 33.36 -37.57
CA ASP A 82 -20.08 33.61 -37.91
C ASP A 82 -20.41 35.08 -37.64
N ILE A 83 -21.04 35.73 -38.62
CA ILE A 83 -21.45 37.13 -38.54
C ILE A 83 -22.97 37.27 -38.69
N ALA A 84 -23.50 38.39 -38.22
CA ALA A 84 -24.92 38.67 -38.27
C ALA A 84 -25.47 38.70 -39.71
N TYR A 85 -26.75 38.37 -39.83
CA TYR A 85 -27.43 38.27 -41.13
C TYR A 85 -27.32 39.56 -41.95
N GLY A 86 -26.79 39.45 -43.16
CA GLY A 86 -26.63 40.57 -44.09
C GLY A 86 -25.38 41.43 -43.84
N ALA A 87 -24.56 41.11 -42.85
CA ALA A 87 -23.24 41.71 -42.65
C ALA A 87 -22.17 41.01 -43.52
N THR A 88 -21.03 41.67 -43.70
CA THR A 88 -19.86 41.15 -44.42
C THR A 88 -18.57 41.51 -43.69
N THR A 89 -17.53 40.69 -43.85
CA THR A 89 -16.18 40.96 -43.33
C THR A 89 -15.13 40.41 -44.30
N THR A 90 -13.92 40.97 -44.27
CA THR A 90 -12.76 40.45 -45.01
C THR A 90 -12.01 39.35 -44.24
N SER A 91 -12.20 39.27 -42.93
CA SER A 91 -11.54 38.31 -42.04
C SER A 91 -12.35 37.01 -41.99
N LEU A 92 -12.21 36.18 -43.02
CA LEU A 92 -12.93 34.91 -43.17
C LEU A 92 -12.12 33.73 -42.63
N ALA A 93 -12.77 32.57 -42.48
CA ALA A 93 -12.07 31.32 -42.17
C ALA A 93 -10.91 31.07 -43.18
N GLY A 94 -9.73 30.71 -42.66
CA GLY A 94 -8.47 30.55 -43.40
C GLY A 94 -7.64 31.83 -43.56
N THR A 95 -8.13 32.99 -43.13
CA THR A 95 -7.31 34.22 -43.03
C THR A 95 -6.58 34.29 -41.68
N THR A 96 -5.64 35.23 -41.53
CA THR A 96 -4.80 35.35 -40.32
C THR A 96 -4.93 36.72 -39.66
N LEU A 97 -4.76 36.74 -38.34
CA LEU A 97 -4.72 37.95 -37.51
C LEU A 97 -3.34 38.10 -36.84
N ASP A 98 -2.91 39.34 -36.62
CA ASP A 98 -1.65 39.67 -35.94
C ASP A 98 -1.96 40.09 -34.50
N PHE A 99 -1.41 39.35 -33.53
CA PHE A 99 -1.57 39.60 -32.10
C PHE A 99 -0.26 40.02 -31.42
N THR A 100 0.70 40.59 -32.18
CA THR A 100 1.98 41.07 -31.62
C THR A 100 1.78 42.07 -30.47
N ASP A 101 0.75 42.92 -30.58
CA ASP A 101 0.39 43.91 -29.56
C ASP A 101 -0.61 43.38 -28.52
N GLY A 102 -0.94 42.08 -28.57
CA GLY A 102 -1.93 41.41 -27.71
C GLY A 102 -3.38 41.51 -28.21
N THR A 103 -3.66 42.39 -29.17
CA THR A 103 -4.98 42.55 -29.79
C THR A 103 -4.90 42.58 -31.32
N ALA A 104 -6.01 42.26 -31.98
CA ALA A 104 -6.22 42.35 -33.42
C ALA A 104 -7.58 42.99 -33.71
N ILE A 105 -7.76 43.56 -34.91
CA ILE A 105 -9.02 44.22 -35.30
C ILE A 105 -9.70 43.46 -36.44
N VAL A 106 -11.00 43.20 -36.30
CA VAL A 106 -11.87 42.70 -37.38
C VAL A 106 -12.96 43.72 -37.68
N ALA A 107 -12.99 44.22 -38.92
CA ALA A 107 -14.06 45.11 -39.37
C ALA A 107 -15.27 44.32 -39.89
N VAL A 108 -16.46 44.62 -39.37
CA VAL A 108 -17.73 44.08 -39.85
C VAL A 108 -18.57 45.20 -40.46
N VAL A 109 -18.90 45.03 -41.74
CA VAL A 109 -19.69 45.99 -42.52
C VAL A 109 -21.14 45.50 -42.62
N SER A 110 -22.08 46.34 -42.22
CA SER A 110 -23.51 46.05 -42.27
C SER A 110 -24.04 46.02 -43.71
N GLY A 111 -25.22 45.44 -43.92
CA GLY A 111 -25.89 45.49 -45.22
C GLY A 111 -26.27 46.91 -45.68
N ALA A 112 -26.31 47.87 -44.73
CA ALA A 112 -26.48 49.30 -44.98
C ALA A 112 -25.15 50.04 -45.28
N GLY A 113 -24.00 49.37 -45.21
CA GLY A 113 -22.69 49.94 -45.54
C GLY A 113 -21.95 50.63 -44.39
N GLU A 114 -22.46 50.55 -43.16
CA GLU A 114 -21.77 51.05 -41.96
C GLU A 114 -20.78 50.01 -41.44
N SER A 115 -19.62 50.45 -40.94
CA SER A 115 -18.58 49.55 -40.40
C SER A 115 -18.51 49.63 -38.87
N LEU A 116 -18.21 48.51 -38.22
CA LEU A 116 -17.86 48.41 -36.81
C LEU A 116 -16.56 47.62 -36.67
N GLU A 117 -15.60 48.18 -35.94
CA GLU A 117 -14.34 47.52 -35.63
C GLU A 117 -14.51 46.71 -34.34
N TRP A 118 -14.20 45.42 -34.42
CA TRP A 118 -14.17 44.50 -33.30
C TRP A 118 -12.73 44.34 -32.84
N GLU A 119 -12.46 44.71 -31.59
CA GLU A 119 -11.17 44.45 -30.94
C GLU A 119 -11.17 43.03 -30.38
N ILE A 120 -10.24 42.20 -30.86
CA ILE A 120 -10.07 40.82 -30.43
C ILE A 120 -8.81 40.78 -29.57
N THR A 121 -8.92 40.34 -28.33
CA THR A 121 -7.79 40.17 -27.41
C THR A 121 -7.47 38.70 -27.27
N LEU A 122 -6.19 38.34 -27.39
CA LEU A 122 -5.73 36.99 -27.15
C LEU A 122 -5.07 36.91 -25.76
N SER A 123 -5.72 36.22 -24.83
CA SER A 123 -5.25 36.02 -23.47
C SER A 123 -4.66 34.61 -23.29
N PRO A 124 -3.58 34.44 -22.50
CA PRO A 124 -3.06 33.11 -22.21
C PRO A 124 -4.08 32.30 -21.41
N PHE A 125 -4.37 31.09 -21.87
CA PHE A 125 -5.14 30.11 -21.11
C PHE A 125 -4.22 29.44 -20.05
N LYS A 126 -4.69 29.40 -18.80
CA LYS A 126 -4.07 28.62 -17.74
C LYS A 126 -5.06 27.53 -17.31
N SER A 127 -4.69 26.28 -17.54
CA SER A 127 -5.52 25.14 -17.13
C SER A 127 -5.52 24.98 -15.61
N ASP A 128 -6.68 24.63 -15.05
CA ASP A 128 -6.81 24.28 -13.64
C ASP A 128 -6.15 22.93 -13.31
N LEU A 129 -5.93 22.07 -14.32
CA LEU A 129 -5.44 20.70 -14.15
C LEU A 129 -4.03 20.47 -14.71
N GLU A 130 -3.53 21.32 -15.61
CA GLU A 130 -2.26 21.03 -16.30
C GLU A 130 -1.05 20.95 -15.35
N GLY A 131 -0.20 19.96 -15.57
CA GLY A 131 1.02 19.68 -14.81
C GLY A 131 0.88 18.46 -13.92
N GLU A 132 1.85 18.32 -13.01
CA GLU A 132 1.95 17.22 -12.06
C GLU A 132 1.16 17.51 -10.79
N TRP A 133 0.60 16.45 -10.22
CA TRP A 133 -0.21 16.42 -9.02
C TRP A 133 0.15 15.21 -8.18
N TYR A 134 0.19 15.41 -6.87
CA TYR A 134 0.37 14.36 -5.87
C TYR A 134 -0.96 14.04 -5.22
N ILE A 135 -1.17 12.78 -4.86
CA ILE A 135 -2.38 12.36 -4.15
C ILE A 135 -2.20 12.69 -2.68
N GLY A 136 -2.85 13.74 -2.20
CA GLY A 136 -2.76 14.16 -0.80
C GLY A 136 -3.57 13.27 0.13
N GLU A 137 -4.82 12.99 -0.24
CA GLU A 137 -5.68 12.06 0.48
C GLU A 137 -6.78 11.49 -0.41
N ILE A 138 -7.32 10.35 0.01
CA ILE A 138 -8.44 9.67 -0.62
C ILE A 138 -9.50 9.48 0.45
N ARG A 139 -10.67 10.04 0.24
CA ARG A 139 -11.73 10.08 1.25
C ARG A 139 -13.05 9.56 0.69
N MET A 140 -13.91 9.16 1.60
CA MET A 140 -15.29 8.83 1.32
C MET A 140 -16.22 9.50 2.31
N TYR A 141 -17.45 9.73 1.86
CA TYR A 141 -18.57 10.02 2.73
C TYR A 141 -19.47 8.80 2.78
N CYS A 142 -19.93 8.47 3.99
CA CYS A 142 -20.81 7.36 4.26
C CYS A 142 -22.08 7.88 4.94
N ASP A 143 -23.23 7.59 4.34
CA ASP A 143 -24.55 7.88 4.90
C ASP A 143 -25.15 6.59 5.46
N MET A 144 -25.15 6.46 6.77
CA MET A 144 -25.74 5.34 7.49
C MET A 144 -27.18 5.66 7.89
N PHE A 145 -28.08 5.58 6.91
CA PHE A 145 -29.52 5.69 7.12
C PHE A 145 -29.93 7.02 7.79
N THR A 146 -29.37 8.17 7.40
CA THR A 146 -29.65 9.48 8.02
C THR A 146 -31.12 9.92 7.99
N TRP A 147 -31.96 9.26 7.20
CA TRP A 147 -33.43 9.44 7.22
C TRP A 147 -34.11 8.78 8.42
N GLU A 148 -33.40 7.95 9.18
CA GLU A 148 -33.85 7.34 10.43
C GLU A 148 -33.32 8.13 11.63
N SER A 149 -34.06 8.13 12.75
CA SER A 149 -33.68 8.91 13.93
C SER A 149 -32.41 8.43 14.65
N TRP A 150 -31.96 7.21 14.35
CA TRP A 150 -30.74 6.59 14.88
C TRP A 150 -29.60 6.57 13.85
N GLY A 151 -29.89 6.97 12.61
CA GLY A 151 -28.91 7.02 11.54
C GLY A 151 -27.85 8.07 11.79
N TRP A 152 -26.75 7.95 11.06
CA TRP A 152 -25.58 8.81 11.22
C TRP A 152 -24.81 8.92 9.90
N GLU A 153 -23.91 9.88 9.81
CA GLU A 153 -23.05 10.09 8.65
C GLU A 153 -21.60 10.24 9.08
N LYS A 154 -20.65 9.93 8.20
CA LYS A 154 -19.23 10.22 8.43
C LYS A 154 -18.50 10.57 7.15
N ASN A 155 -17.36 11.22 7.34
CA ASN A 155 -16.39 11.54 6.31
C ASN A 155 -15.02 11.10 6.80
N GLU A 156 -14.44 10.09 6.14
CA GLU A 156 -13.20 9.46 6.58
C GLU A 156 -12.25 9.22 5.43
N LYS A 157 -10.97 9.04 5.77
CA LYS A 157 -9.96 8.58 4.81
C LYS A 157 -10.19 7.10 4.53
N ILE A 158 -10.13 6.71 3.26
CA ILE A 158 -10.30 5.30 2.88
C ILE A 158 -9.12 4.46 3.42
N THR A 159 -7.93 5.04 3.50
CA THR A 159 -6.72 4.40 4.05
C THR A 159 -6.86 3.97 5.51
N ASP A 160 -7.78 4.58 6.27
CA ASP A 160 -8.02 4.20 7.66
C ASP A 160 -8.82 2.88 7.75
N TYR A 161 -9.51 2.49 6.67
CA TYR A 161 -10.18 1.19 6.54
C TYR A 161 -9.34 0.17 5.79
N LEU A 162 -8.67 0.63 4.73
CA LEU A 162 -7.95 -0.21 3.76
C LEU A 162 -6.47 0.20 3.77
N PRO A 163 -5.65 -0.36 4.67
CA PRO A 163 -4.25 0.05 4.83
C PRO A 163 -3.41 -0.25 3.58
N GLU A 164 -3.79 -1.26 2.80
CA GLU A 164 -3.16 -1.64 1.52
C GLU A 164 -3.29 -0.55 0.43
N LEU A 165 -4.13 0.47 0.64
CA LEU A 165 -4.25 1.62 -0.24
C LEU A 165 -3.09 2.62 -0.08
N SER A 166 -2.33 2.55 1.02
CA SER A 166 -1.29 3.53 1.35
C SER A 166 -0.26 3.81 0.24
N PRO A 167 0.19 2.82 -0.57
CA PRO A 167 1.03 3.09 -1.74
C PRO A 167 0.45 4.11 -2.72
N GLU A 168 -0.88 4.21 -2.85
CA GLU A 168 -1.51 5.19 -3.74
C GLU A 168 -1.16 6.65 -3.38
N LEU A 169 -0.76 6.93 -2.14
CA LEU A 169 -0.48 8.29 -1.68
C LEU A 169 0.89 8.83 -2.15
N ASP A 170 1.79 8.00 -2.68
CA ASP A 170 3.08 8.46 -3.22
C ASP A 170 3.08 8.65 -4.75
N ASN A 171 1.97 8.24 -5.40
CA ASN A 171 1.75 8.31 -6.83
C ASN A 171 1.70 9.75 -7.36
N VAL A 172 1.96 9.86 -8.66
CA VAL A 172 1.92 11.13 -9.40
C VAL A 172 0.91 11.04 -10.53
N ILE A 173 0.03 12.03 -10.61
CA ILE A 173 -0.91 12.22 -11.72
C ILE A 173 -0.47 13.44 -12.53
N THR A 174 -0.31 13.25 -13.84
CA THR A 174 0.10 14.29 -14.76
C THR A 174 -0.98 14.52 -15.82
N PHE A 175 -1.39 15.78 -15.97
CA PHE A 175 -2.25 16.23 -17.06
C PHE A 175 -1.46 17.14 -17.99
N SER A 176 -1.46 16.83 -19.28
CA SER A 176 -0.92 17.71 -20.32
C SER A 176 -2.03 18.20 -21.23
N VAL A 177 -2.03 19.49 -21.60
CA VAL A 177 -3.02 20.05 -22.53
C VAL A 177 -2.46 19.97 -23.94
N GLU A 178 -3.17 19.28 -24.83
CA GLU A 178 -2.87 19.22 -26.26
C GLU A 178 -3.66 20.25 -27.06
N GLY A 179 -4.92 20.51 -26.68
CA GLY A 179 -5.79 21.43 -27.39
C GLY A 179 -7.15 21.60 -26.74
N ALA A 180 -8.14 22.02 -27.53
CA ALA A 180 -9.53 22.11 -27.12
C ALA A 180 -10.48 21.56 -28.19
N ASP A 181 -11.60 21.00 -27.74
CA ASP A 181 -12.65 20.46 -28.62
C ASP A 181 -13.46 21.58 -29.32
N ALA A 182 -14.45 21.21 -30.12
CA ALA A 182 -15.32 22.17 -30.82
C ALA A 182 -16.17 23.05 -29.89
N LYS A 183 -16.34 22.67 -28.62
CA LYS A 183 -17.01 23.45 -27.58
C LYS A 183 -16.02 24.32 -26.79
N GLY A 184 -14.72 24.18 -27.04
CA GLY A 184 -13.66 24.85 -26.31
C GLY A 184 -13.24 24.14 -25.01
N ASN A 185 -13.67 22.91 -24.79
CA ASN A 185 -13.22 22.14 -23.63
C ASN A 185 -11.78 21.67 -23.83
N PRO A 186 -10.84 21.97 -22.91
CA PRO A 186 -9.46 21.52 -23.06
C PRO A 186 -9.36 20.00 -22.90
N TYR A 187 -8.47 19.41 -23.69
CA TYR A 187 -8.14 17.98 -23.64
C TYR A 187 -6.64 17.77 -23.78
N GLY A 188 -6.18 16.57 -23.44
CA GLY A 188 -4.84 16.11 -23.77
C GLY A 188 -4.50 14.78 -23.10
N ASN A 189 -3.22 14.56 -22.79
CA ASN A 189 -2.76 13.28 -22.24
C ASN A 189 -2.84 13.27 -20.72
N TYR A 190 -3.15 12.09 -20.20
CA TYR A 190 -3.22 11.75 -18.79
C TYR A 190 -2.19 10.65 -18.51
N GLU A 191 -1.47 10.78 -17.40
CA GLU A 191 -0.57 9.75 -16.90
C GLU A 191 -0.72 9.64 -15.39
N HIS A 192 -0.84 8.42 -14.88
CA HIS A 192 -0.83 8.09 -13.47
C HIS A 192 0.24 7.05 -13.20
N SER A 193 1.29 7.48 -12.52
CA SER A 193 2.51 6.72 -12.30
C SER A 193 2.68 6.39 -10.83
N ALA A 194 3.10 5.17 -10.56
CA ALA A 194 3.45 4.72 -9.23
C ALA A 194 4.62 5.55 -8.67
N GLY A 195 4.65 5.74 -7.35
CA GLY A 195 5.74 6.46 -6.70
C GLY A 195 7.04 5.64 -6.59
N PRO A 196 7.95 6.05 -5.69
CA PRO A 196 9.26 5.42 -5.52
C PRO A 196 9.23 3.91 -5.21
N ASP A 197 8.16 3.42 -4.59
CA ASP A 197 8.00 1.99 -4.29
C ASP A 197 7.62 1.16 -5.53
N GLY A 198 7.19 1.82 -6.62
CA GLY A 198 6.79 1.21 -7.88
C GLY A 198 5.44 0.48 -7.82
N ILE A 199 4.63 0.71 -6.78
CA ILE A 199 3.39 -0.01 -6.51
C ILE A 199 2.20 0.96 -6.54
N PHE A 200 1.09 0.56 -7.17
CA PHE A 200 -0.20 1.24 -7.00
C PHE A 200 -0.91 0.67 -5.77
N GLY A 201 -1.56 1.51 -4.97
CA GLY A 201 -2.26 1.03 -3.77
C GLY A 201 -3.40 0.08 -4.12
N HIS A 202 -3.83 -0.76 -3.20
CA HIS A 202 -4.93 -1.70 -3.40
C HIS A 202 -6.14 -1.31 -2.53
N TYR A 203 -7.33 -1.22 -3.12
CA TYR A 203 -8.57 -0.98 -2.38
C TYR A 203 -9.08 -2.28 -1.75
N GLY A 204 -8.30 -2.90 -0.87
CA GLY A 204 -8.65 -4.17 -0.25
C GLY A 204 -7.99 -4.39 1.11
N ASP A 205 -8.31 -5.54 1.69
CA ASP A 205 -7.76 -6.04 2.94
C ASP A 205 -7.68 -7.56 2.82
N THR A 206 -6.45 -8.08 2.65
CA THR A 206 -6.18 -9.50 2.41
C THR A 206 -6.54 -10.36 3.63
N GLU A 207 -6.35 -9.85 4.85
CA GLU A 207 -6.69 -10.59 6.08
C GLU A 207 -8.20 -10.82 6.19
N LYS A 208 -8.99 -9.85 5.72
CA LYS A 208 -10.45 -9.94 5.69
C LYS A 208 -11.01 -10.50 4.37
N GLY A 209 -10.16 -10.69 3.37
CA GLY A 209 -10.55 -11.14 2.03
C GLY A 209 -11.40 -10.13 1.26
N TRP A 210 -11.20 -8.83 1.51
CA TRP A 210 -11.95 -7.75 0.87
C TRP A 210 -11.23 -7.23 -0.38
N ASP A 211 -11.98 -7.04 -1.47
CA ASP A 211 -11.51 -6.34 -2.67
C ASP A 211 -12.61 -5.40 -3.17
N PHE A 212 -12.31 -4.11 -3.15
CA PHE A 212 -13.18 -3.03 -3.56
C PHE A 212 -12.61 -2.20 -4.72
N ASN A 213 -11.61 -2.70 -5.46
CA ASN A 213 -11.02 -1.95 -6.57
C ASN A 213 -12.04 -1.57 -7.64
N GLU A 214 -12.94 -2.48 -8.02
CA GLU A 214 -14.02 -2.17 -8.99
C GLU A 214 -14.91 -1.01 -8.48
N ARG A 215 -15.15 -0.97 -7.17
CA ARG A 215 -15.98 0.06 -6.55
C ARG A 215 -15.25 1.40 -6.42
N PHE A 216 -14.02 1.43 -5.91
CA PHE A 216 -13.33 2.67 -5.54
C PHE A 216 -12.25 3.16 -6.53
N ARG A 217 -11.76 2.33 -7.45
CA ARG A 217 -10.80 2.79 -8.48
C ARG A 217 -11.51 3.65 -9.52
N LYS A 218 -11.67 4.95 -9.22
CA LYS A 218 -12.33 5.91 -10.11
C LYS A 218 -11.37 6.72 -10.95
N ILE A 219 -10.11 6.79 -10.54
CA ILE A 219 -9.00 7.33 -11.33
C ILE A 219 -8.20 6.12 -11.87
N PRO A 220 -8.12 5.91 -13.21
CA PRO A 220 -7.44 4.76 -13.77
C PRO A 220 -5.91 4.86 -13.62
N MET A 221 -5.22 3.71 -13.65
CA MET A 221 -3.75 3.65 -13.59
C MET A 221 -3.13 3.79 -14.99
N GLY A 222 -1.89 4.25 -15.06
CA GLY A 222 -1.13 4.33 -16.31
C GLY A 222 -1.55 5.48 -17.22
N ASN A 223 -1.48 5.28 -18.53
CA ASN A 223 -1.64 6.33 -19.53
C ASN A 223 -3.06 6.37 -20.09
N GLY A 224 -3.49 7.56 -20.52
CA GLY A 224 -4.80 7.79 -21.14
C GLY A 224 -4.93 9.19 -21.71
N THR A 225 -6.16 9.60 -21.97
CA THR A 225 -6.50 10.99 -22.33
C THR A 225 -7.45 11.58 -21.30
N TRP A 226 -7.56 12.90 -21.27
CA TRP A 226 -8.54 13.59 -20.44
C TRP A 226 -9.24 14.71 -21.19
N LEU A 227 -10.45 15.06 -20.74
CA LEU A 227 -11.26 16.17 -21.22
C LEU A 227 -11.85 16.93 -20.03
N ARG A 228 -11.76 18.26 -20.04
CA ARG A 228 -12.48 19.13 -19.09
C ARG A 228 -13.80 19.59 -19.66
N ASP A 229 -14.90 19.06 -19.17
CA ASP A 229 -16.24 19.50 -19.56
C ASP A 229 -16.70 20.69 -18.69
N PHE A 230 -16.61 21.92 -19.22
CA PHE A 230 -17.04 23.12 -18.50
C PHE A 230 -18.55 23.19 -18.27
N GLU A 231 -19.36 22.63 -19.17
CA GLU A 231 -20.83 22.66 -19.09
C GLU A 231 -21.33 21.79 -17.93
N ARG A 232 -20.75 20.60 -17.78
CA ARG A 232 -21.09 19.66 -16.69
C ARG A 232 -20.26 19.85 -15.43
N ASN A 233 -19.25 20.72 -15.46
CA ASN A 233 -18.23 20.86 -14.43
C ASN A 233 -17.51 19.52 -14.07
N LYS A 234 -17.17 18.73 -15.10
CA LYS A 234 -16.54 17.41 -14.95
C LYS A 234 -15.16 17.33 -15.58
N VAL A 235 -14.37 16.37 -15.13
CA VAL A 235 -13.20 15.80 -15.81
C VAL A 235 -13.59 14.42 -16.29
N VAL A 236 -13.34 14.13 -17.56
CA VAL A 236 -13.51 12.79 -18.12
C VAL A 236 -12.12 12.25 -18.43
N ILE A 237 -11.72 11.19 -17.75
CA ILE A 237 -10.47 10.48 -18.03
C ILE A 237 -10.82 9.24 -18.84
N THR A 238 -10.14 9.04 -19.96
CA THR A 238 -10.31 7.86 -20.81
C THR A 238 -9.05 7.02 -20.70
N ASP A 239 -9.18 5.79 -20.18
CA ASP A 239 -8.05 4.89 -19.99
C ASP A 239 -7.55 4.28 -21.32
N ALA A 240 -6.46 3.51 -21.26
CA ALA A 240 -5.90 2.81 -22.42
C ALA A 240 -6.86 1.79 -23.07
N ASN A 241 -7.91 1.36 -22.36
CA ASN A 241 -8.95 0.45 -22.85
C ASN A 241 -10.17 1.19 -23.44
N ASN A 242 -10.13 2.53 -23.50
CA ASN A 242 -11.23 3.41 -23.90
C ASN A 242 -12.43 3.39 -22.93
N VAL A 243 -12.20 3.12 -21.65
CA VAL A 243 -13.19 3.27 -20.59
C VAL A 243 -13.16 4.72 -20.11
N GLU A 244 -14.32 5.37 -20.07
CA GLU A 244 -14.47 6.74 -19.58
C GLU A 244 -14.80 6.75 -18.08
N HIS A 245 -14.04 7.56 -17.35
CA HIS A 245 -14.20 7.83 -15.93
C HIS A 245 -14.60 9.29 -15.75
N GLU A 246 -15.86 9.52 -15.37
CA GLU A 246 -16.37 10.87 -15.13
C GLU A 246 -16.22 11.26 -13.65
N LEU A 247 -15.57 12.41 -13.42
CA LEU A 247 -15.27 12.94 -12.09
C LEU A 247 -15.78 14.37 -12.00
N ASP A 248 -16.46 14.72 -10.91
CA ASP A 248 -16.79 16.11 -10.61
C ASP A 248 -15.52 16.84 -10.15
N LEU A 249 -15.30 18.04 -10.71
CA LEU A 249 -14.14 18.87 -10.36
C LEU A 249 -14.54 19.97 -9.37
N GLU A 250 -13.79 20.05 -8.28
CA GLU A 250 -13.79 21.21 -7.40
C GLU A 250 -12.37 21.79 -7.32
N VAL A 251 -12.23 23.09 -7.64
CA VAL A 251 -10.94 23.79 -7.60
C VAL A 251 -10.86 24.59 -6.30
N LEU A 252 -9.92 24.22 -5.44
CA LEU A 252 -9.70 24.83 -4.13
C LEU A 252 -8.61 25.90 -4.25
N THR A 253 -9.03 27.11 -4.65
CA THR A 253 -8.09 28.20 -4.99
C THR A 253 -7.27 28.71 -3.80
N GLU A 254 -7.77 28.59 -2.58
CA GLU A 254 -7.07 29.02 -1.36
C GLU A 254 -5.88 28.10 -1.01
N THR A 255 -6.01 26.80 -1.27
CA THR A 255 -4.99 25.78 -0.98
C THR A 255 -4.19 25.35 -2.22
N ASN A 256 -4.59 25.81 -3.41
CA ASN A 256 -4.01 25.39 -4.70
C ASN A 256 -4.11 23.87 -4.92
N GLU A 257 -5.26 23.31 -4.52
CA GLU A 257 -5.60 21.90 -4.63
C GLU A 257 -6.76 21.72 -5.60
N VAL A 258 -6.92 20.49 -6.11
CA VAL A 258 -8.13 20.09 -6.84
C VAL A 258 -8.71 18.83 -6.23
N SER A 259 -10.03 18.79 -6.11
CA SER A 259 -10.76 17.61 -5.68
C SER A 259 -11.44 16.97 -6.88
N LEU A 260 -11.14 15.69 -7.11
CA LEU A 260 -11.77 14.87 -8.13
C LEU A 260 -12.70 13.87 -7.45
N LYS A 261 -14.00 14.11 -7.62
CA LYS A 261 -15.05 13.42 -6.89
C LYS A 261 -15.82 12.46 -7.79
N ALA A 262 -16.11 11.27 -7.27
CA ALA A 262 -16.86 10.25 -7.97
C ALA A 262 -18.08 9.82 -7.16
N GLU A 263 -19.22 9.73 -7.84
CA GLU A 263 -20.41 9.12 -7.25
C GLU A 263 -20.22 7.60 -7.16
N LEU A 264 -20.63 7.05 -6.02
CA LEU A 264 -20.66 5.60 -5.80
C LEU A 264 -22.11 5.15 -5.70
N PRO A 265 -22.50 4.01 -6.30
CA PRO A 265 -23.85 3.50 -6.13
C PRO A 265 -24.13 3.28 -4.64
N TYR A 266 -25.19 3.90 -4.14
CA TYR A 266 -25.69 3.69 -2.79
C TYR A 266 -26.57 2.43 -2.74
N LEU A 267 -26.11 1.38 -2.06
CA LEU A 267 -26.64 0.02 -2.16
C LEU A 267 -27.28 -0.44 -0.84
N ALA A 268 -28.04 0.43 -0.17
CA ALA A 268 -28.66 0.12 1.13
C ALA A 268 -29.54 -1.14 1.16
N SER A 269 -30.06 -1.60 0.01
CA SER A 269 -30.81 -2.86 -0.06
C SER A 269 -29.95 -4.11 0.11
N LEU A 270 -28.64 -4.01 -0.10
CA LEU A 270 -27.68 -5.09 0.10
C LEU A 270 -27.09 -5.10 1.51
N PHE A 271 -27.43 -4.10 2.32
CA PHE A 271 -26.93 -3.97 3.69
C PHE A 271 -27.30 -5.19 4.54
N ASN A 272 -26.30 -5.88 5.09
CA ASN A 272 -26.52 -7.03 5.94
C ASN A 272 -26.58 -6.66 7.43
N TRP A 273 -27.78 -6.60 7.97
CA TRP A 273 -28.04 -6.32 9.40
C TRP A 273 -27.49 -7.37 10.38
N SER A 274 -27.09 -8.53 9.89
CA SER A 274 -26.51 -9.60 10.70
C SER A 274 -24.99 -9.66 10.61
N ASP A 275 -24.38 -8.86 9.72
CA ASP A 275 -22.93 -8.75 9.69
C ASP A 275 -22.45 -8.00 10.94
N THR A 276 -21.33 -8.49 11.49
CA THR A 276 -20.68 -7.87 12.64
C THR A 276 -19.60 -6.88 12.23
N ASP A 277 -19.11 -6.93 10.99
CA ASP A 277 -18.13 -5.97 10.47
C ASP A 277 -18.83 -4.81 9.76
N TRP A 278 -19.20 -3.79 10.54
CA TRP A 278 -19.83 -2.57 10.04
C TRP A 278 -18.96 -1.82 9.02
N SER A 279 -17.64 -1.95 9.10
CA SER A 279 -16.72 -1.32 8.15
C SER A 279 -16.85 -1.90 6.75
N TYR A 280 -17.11 -3.20 6.64
CA TYR A 280 -17.44 -3.81 5.35
C TYR A 280 -18.66 -3.15 4.73
N GLU A 281 -19.74 -3.03 5.50
CA GLU A 281 -21.02 -2.50 5.01
C GLU A 281 -20.91 -1.02 4.59
N GLU A 282 -20.15 -0.23 5.36
CA GLU A 282 -19.84 1.16 5.04
C GLU A 282 -19.13 1.28 3.69
N LEU A 283 -18.09 0.46 3.47
CA LEU A 283 -17.33 0.47 2.22
C LEU A 283 -18.14 -0.08 1.05
N ALA A 284 -18.73 -1.26 1.21
CA ALA A 284 -19.38 -2.02 0.15
C ALA A 284 -20.67 -1.37 -0.34
N HIS A 285 -21.46 -0.78 0.58
CA HIS A 285 -22.84 -0.44 0.28
C HIS A 285 -23.22 1.02 0.58
N MET A 286 -22.66 1.62 1.63
CA MET A 286 -23.20 2.86 2.20
C MET A 286 -22.34 4.10 1.89
N SER A 287 -21.14 3.89 1.34
CA SER A 287 -20.27 4.94 0.84
C SER A 287 -20.83 5.57 -0.44
N ASN A 288 -21.08 6.87 -0.41
CA ASN A 288 -21.35 7.70 -1.59
C ASN A 288 -21.36 9.17 -1.19
N PRO A 289 -20.46 10.04 -1.69
CA PRO A 289 -19.44 9.83 -2.73
C PRO A 289 -18.03 9.56 -2.18
N MET A 290 -17.08 9.29 -3.07
CA MET A 290 -15.63 9.34 -2.79
C MET A 290 -14.94 10.47 -3.54
N TRP A 291 -13.76 10.89 -3.10
CA TRP A 291 -12.93 11.84 -3.82
C TRP A 291 -11.45 11.68 -3.52
N TYR A 292 -10.64 12.14 -4.48
CA TYR A 292 -9.20 12.33 -4.34
C TYR A 292 -8.94 13.83 -4.18
N THR A 293 -8.15 14.20 -3.17
CA THR A 293 -7.60 15.55 -3.06
C THR A 293 -6.19 15.53 -3.66
N LEU A 294 -5.99 16.29 -4.73
CA LEU A 294 -4.73 16.40 -5.43
C LEU A 294 -4.02 17.71 -5.06
N THR A 295 -2.73 17.61 -4.75
CA THR A 295 -1.89 18.73 -4.30
C THR A 295 -0.75 19.00 -5.29
N ARG A 296 -0.26 20.24 -5.33
CA ARG A 296 0.95 20.58 -6.10
C ARG A 296 2.24 20.34 -5.33
N GLU A 297 2.16 20.38 -4.02
CA GLU A 297 3.29 20.13 -3.13
C GLU A 297 3.24 18.68 -2.65
N LYS A 298 4.34 17.95 -2.88
CA LYS A 298 4.48 16.59 -2.39
C LYS A 298 4.75 16.61 -0.89
N VAL A 299 3.96 15.86 -0.13
CA VAL A 299 4.28 15.54 1.27
C VAL A 299 5.14 14.28 1.27
N LEU A 300 6.42 14.44 1.61
CA LEU A 300 7.37 13.34 1.61
C LEU A 300 7.12 12.38 2.78
N GLN A 301 7.23 11.09 2.52
CA GLN A 301 6.99 10.04 3.51
C GLN A 301 8.19 9.75 4.39
N THR A 302 7.94 9.44 5.66
CA THR A 302 8.97 9.12 6.66
C THR A 302 9.12 7.62 6.93
N GLY A 303 8.19 6.80 6.42
CA GLY A 303 8.24 5.35 6.59
C GLY A 303 9.52 4.75 6.00
N ASN A 304 10.22 3.92 6.77
CA ASN A 304 11.44 3.22 6.36
C ASN A 304 11.42 1.75 6.81
N GLY A 305 10.24 1.13 6.75
CA GLY A 305 10.04 -0.26 7.13
C GLY A 305 10.10 -1.25 5.97
N ILE A 306 10.38 -2.51 6.30
CA ILE A 306 10.07 -3.66 5.43
C ILE A 306 8.68 -4.14 5.81
N THR A 307 7.80 -4.25 4.82
CA THR A 307 6.41 -4.72 4.96
C THR A 307 6.23 -6.13 4.39
N GLY A 308 7.17 -6.60 3.57
CA GLY A 308 7.19 -7.95 3.01
C GLY A 308 8.59 -8.33 2.54
N LEU A 309 8.95 -9.61 2.70
CA LEU A 309 10.18 -10.17 2.16
C LEU A 309 9.94 -11.64 1.81
N THR A 310 10.37 -12.06 0.63
CA THR A 310 10.44 -13.47 0.26
C THR A 310 11.82 -13.75 -0.30
N VAL A 311 12.44 -14.82 0.19
CA VAL A 311 13.71 -15.32 -0.34
C VAL A 311 13.51 -16.64 -1.07
N LYS A 312 14.51 -17.05 -1.85
CA LYS A 312 14.50 -18.34 -2.54
C LYS A 312 14.45 -19.49 -1.54
N ASP A 313 13.68 -20.52 -1.91
CA ASP A 313 13.45 -21.74 -1.11
C ASP A 313 12.82 -21.46 0.27
N GLN A 314 12.14 -20.32 0.42
CA GLN A 314 11.43 -19.96 1.64
C GLN A 314 10.22 -20.88 1.87
N VAL A 315 10.09 -21.31 3.12
CA VAL A 315 8.97 -22.09 3.64
C VAL A 315 8.11 -21.18 4.52
N GLY A 316 6.84 -21.04 4.14
CA GLY A 316 5.90 -20.16 4.83
C GLY A 316 6.21 -18.67 4.66
N ASP A 317 5.50 -17.84 5.42
CA ASP A 317 5.64 -16.39 5.37
C ASP A 317 6.79 -15.90 6.25
N ALA A 318 7.36 -14.76 5.85
CA ALA A 318 8.38 -14.11 6.66
C ALA A 318 7.75 -13.49 7.92
N VAL A 319 8.42 -13.62 9.05
CA VAL A 319 7.98 -13.00 10.32
C VAL A 319 8.66 -11.64 10.47
N ILE A 320 7.87 -10.57 10.41
CA ILE A 320 8.36 -9.19 10.46
C ILE A 320 8.11 -8.60 11.85
N ASP A 321 9.18 -8.19 12.52
CA ASP A 321 9.13 -7.41 13.76
C ASP A 321 9.59 -5.98 13.47
N ALA A 322 8.60 -5.11 13.26
CA ALA A 322 8.83 -3.71 12.91
C ALA A 322 9.38 -2.86 14.06
N ALA A 323 9.19 -3.29 15.31
CA ALA A 323 9.69 -2.58 16.49
C ALA A 323 11.20 -2.82 16.67
N ASN A 324 11.64 -4.07 16.48
CA ASN A 324 13.04 -4.45 16.60
C ASN A 324 13.81 -4.36 15.26
N LYS A 325 13.14 -4.01 14.16
CA LYS A 325 13.71 -3.96 12.80
C LYS A 325 14.34 -5.29 12.40
N THR A 326 13.62 -6.38 12.66
CA THR A 326 14.06 -7.73 12.30
C THR A 326 13.05 -8.43 11.41
N VAL A 327 13.53 -9.16 10.41
CA VAL A 327 12.72 -10.07 9.60
C VAL A 327 13.30 -11.47 9.76
N THR A 328 12.46 -12.46 10.02
CA THR A 328 12.89 -13.86 10.06
C THR A 328 12.31 -14.60 8.86
N VAL A 329 13.18 -15.22 8.07
CA VAL A 329 12.80 -16.07 6.94
C VAL A 329 13.22 -17.50 7.25
N LYS A 330 12.37 -18.46 6.88
CA LYS A 330 12.64 -19.88 7.07
C LYS A 330 12.85 -20.53 5.70
N ILE A 331 13.91 -21.31 5.50
CA ILE A 331 14.17 -22.05 4.25
C ILE A 331 14.27 -23.54 4.52
N GLU A 332 13.90 -24.40 3.57
CA GLU A 332 14.16 -25.84 3.63
C GLU A 332 15.67 -26.13 3.62
N ASP A 333 16.16 -27.09 4.43
CA ASP A 333 17.55 -27.56 4.34
C ASP A 333 17.77 -28.47 3.14
N ASN A 334 17.88 -27.86 1.96
CA ASN A 334 18.16 -28.57 0.71
C ASN A 334 19.66 -28.54 0.31
N GLY A 335 20.55 -28.18 1.25
CA GLY A 335 21.96 -27.89 0.96
C GLY A 335 22.18 -26.52 0.28
N ALA A 336 21.26 -25.57 0.44
CA ALA A 336 21.39 -24.21 -0.06
C ALA A 336 22.67 -23.53 0.43
N ASP A 337 23.35 -22.83 -0.48
CA ASP A 337 24.48 -21.97 -0.14
C ASP A 337 23.98 -20.74 0.63
N LYS A 338 24.15 -20.76 1.96
CA LYS A 338 23.76 -19.67 2.85
C LYS A 338 24.50 -18.36 2.57
N SER A 339 25.60 -18.39 1.81
CA SER A 339 26.32 -17.18 1.40
C SER A 339 25.70 -16.48 0.18
N ALA A 340 24.72 -17.11 -0.47
CA ALA A 340 24.07 -16.58 -1.67
C ALA A 340 22.61 -17.02 -1.78
N ILE A 341 21.74 -16.40 -0.99
CA ILE A 341 20.29 -16.61 -1.04
C ILE A 341 19.63 -15.46 -1.82
N GLU A 342 18.91 -15.78 -2.89
CA GLU A 342 18.27 -14.78 -3.77
C GLU A 342 17.02 -14.15 -3.12
N VAL A 343 16.89 -12.82 -3.24
CA VAL A 343 15.66 -12.09 -2.91
C VAL A 343 14.63 -12.31 -4.02
N VAL A 344 13.50 -12.92 -3.70
CA VAL A 344 12.40 -13.18 -4.63
C VAL A 344 11.42 -12.01 -4.66
N SER A 345 11.12 -11.42 -3.51
CA SER A 345 10.31 -10.22 -3.40
C SER A 345 10.75 -9.40 -2.18
N ILE A 346 10.60 -8.08 -2.28
CA ILE A 346 10.78 -7.16 -1.16
C ILE A 346 9.75 -6.04 -1.28
N SER A 347 9.05 -5.77 -0.18
CA SER A 347 8.08 -4.69 -0.05
C SER A 347 8.49 -3.81 1.11
N THR A 348 8.48 -2.49 0.89
CA THR A 348 8.85 -1.49 1.89
C THR A 348 7.65 -0.63 2.27
N SER A 349 7.84 0.28 3.23
CA SER A 349 6.90 1.38 3.42
C SER A 349 6.70 2.16 2.12
N TYR A 350 5.49 2.67 1.88
CA TYR A 350 5.19 3.48 0.71
C TYR A 350 6.09 4.73 0.65
N GLY A 351 6.53 5.10 -0.54
CA GLY A 351 7.53 6.14 -0.79
C GLY A 351 8.97 5.79 -0.39
N ALA A 352 9.22 4.61 0.22
CA ALA A 352 10.57 4.20 0.62
C ALA A 352 11.26 3.36 -0.46
N THR A 353 12.59 3.27 -0.35
CA THR A 353 13.44 2.45 -1.21
C THR A 353 14.34 1.54 -0.36
N ALA A 354 14.76 0.39 -0.90
CA ALA A 354 15.71 -0.49 -0.25
C ALA A 354 17.05 -0.52 -1.00
N ASP A 355 18.15 -0.77 -0.29
CA ASP A 355 19.47 -0.99 -0.88
C ASP A 355 19.63 -2.38 -1.55
N LYS A 356 18.63 -3.25 -1.37
CA LYS A 356 18.49 -4.56 -2.02
C LYS A 356 17.29 -4.57 -2.94
N ALA A 357 17.45 -5.24 -4.08
CA ALA A 357 16.40 -5.43 -5.08
C ALA A 357 16.11 -6.91 -5.31
N VAL A 358 14.99 -7.19 -5.98
CA VAL A 358 14.65 -8.53 -6.45
C VAL A 358 15.78 -9.08 -7.32
N ALA A 359 16.05 -10.38 -7.18
CA ALA A 359 17.15 -11.15 -7.78
C ALA A 359 18.56 -10.85 -7.24
N GLU A 360 18.73 -9.95 -6.26
CA GLU A 360 20.00 -9.81 -5.55
C GLU A 360 20.23 -10.93 -4.55
N MET A 361 21.51 -11.22 -4.26
CA MET A 361 21.91 -12.27 -3.32
C MET A 361 22.18 -11.69 -1.93
N LEU A 362 21.67 -12.39 -0.91
CA LEU A 362 21.90 -12.15 0.50
C LEU A 362 22.89 -13.18 1.05
N ASP A 363 23.87 -12.69 1.81
CA ASP A 363 24.88 -13.51 2.47
C ASP A 363 24.55 -13.65 3.97
N PHE A 364 24.20 -14.87 4.39
CA PHE A 364 23.89 -15.26 5.75
C PHE A 364 25.01 -16.10 6.40
N SER A 365 26.21 -16.13 5.82
CA SER A 365 27.34 -16.94 6.32
C SER A 365 27.79 -16.55 7.74
N THR A 366 27.44 -15.36 8.20
CA THR A 366 27.75 -14.87 9.54
C THR A 366 26.50 -14.88 10.41
N ASP A 367 26.52 -15.71 11.46
CA ASP A 367 25.45 -15.83 12.46
C ASP A 367 24.03 -16.08 11.88
N ASN A 368 23.94 -16.68 10.68
CA ASN A 368 22.68 -16.85 9.93
C ASN A 368 21.91 -15.53 9.79
N SER A 369 22.61 -14.42 9.61
CA SER A 369 21.97 -13.11 9.50
C SER A 369 22.62 -12.22 8.45
N THR A 370 21.83 -11.29 7.93
CA THR A 370 22.29 -10.25 7.00
C THR A 370 21.55 -8.94 7.27
N GLN A 371 21.85 -7.90 6.49
CA GLN A 371 21.22 -6.59 6.65
C GLN A 371 20.65 -6.05 5.33
N ILE A 372 19.52 -5.36 5.45
CA ILE A 372 18.91 -4.57 4.38
C ILE A 372 18.69 -3.16 4.94
N THR A 373 19.09 -2.14 4.21
CA THR A 373 18.84 -0.74 4.55
C THR A 373 17.66 -0.21 3.75
N VAL A 374 16.65 0.29 4.44
CA VAL A 374 15.50 0.97 3.85
C VAL A 374 15.64 2.47 4.09
N ILE A 375 15.46 3.27 3.04
CA ILE A 375 15.58 4.72 3.04
C ILE A 375 14.20 5.30 2.73
N SER A 376 13.65 6.08 3.66
CA SER A 376 12.40 6.81 3.45
C SER A 376 12.56 7.92 2.41
N GLU A 377 11.45 8.45 1.93
CA GLU A 377 11.44 9.50 0.92
C GLU A 377 12.12 10.80 1.39
N VAL A 378 12.04 11.09 2.70
CA VAL A 378 12.76 12.23 3.33
C VAL A 378 14.26 11.97 3.50
N GLY A 379 14.76 10.77 3.18
CA GLY A 379 16.16 10.38 3.29
C GLY A 379 16.57 9.80 4.64
N GLU A 380 15.62 9.47 5.51
CA GLU A 380 15.91 8.78 6.77
C GLU A 380 16.12 7.28 6.52
N SER A 381 17.24 6.73 6.99
CA SER A 381 17.57 5.32 6.80
C SER A 381 17.31 4.49 8.06
N ALA A 382 16.85 3.25 7.86
CA ALA A 382 16.75 2.22 8.89
C ALA A 382 17.41 0.93 8.39
N THR A 383 18.30 0.37 9.20
CA THR A 383 18.91 -0.94 8.93
C THR A 383 18.09 -2.03 9.59
N TRP A 384 17.62 -2.97 8.76
CA TRP A 384 16.87 -4.15 9.17
C TRP A 384 17.78 -5.37 9.21
N THR A 385 17.70 -6.15 10.28
CA THR A 385 18.43 -7.42 10.40
C THR A 385 17.54 -8.55 9.90
N ILE A 386 17.99 -9.24 8.86
CA ILE A 386 17.30 -10.42 8.32
C ILE A 386 17.94 -11.65 8.94
N LYS A 387 17.13 -12.49 9.59
CA LYS A 387 17.56 -13.74 10.23
C LYS A 387 17.09 -14.92 9.41
N LEU A 388 17.99 -15.87 9.16
CA LEU A 388 17.72 -17.11 8.49
C LEU A 388 17.46 -18.21 9.52
N GLN A 389 16.30 -18.85 9.41
CA GLN A 389 16.00 -20.12 10.05
C GLN A 389 16.00 -21.22 9.00
N ILE A 390 16.40 -22.41 9.40
CA ILE A 390 16.47 -23.57 8.51
C ILE A 390 15.42 -24.55 9.01
N ASP A 391 14.53 -24.94 8.11
CA ASP A 391 13.59 -26.02 8.31
C ASP A 391 14.29 -27.33 8.03
N LEU A 392 14.64 -28.04 9.10
CA LEU A 392 15.20 -29.38 9.05
C LEU A 392 14.04 -30.37 9.14
N ASP A 393 13.73 -31.08 8.05
CA ASP A 393 12.83 -32.22 8.12
C ASP A 393 13.55 -33.38 8.85
N VAL A 394 13.05 -33.70 10.04
CA VAL A 394 13.56 -34.80 10.88
C VAL A 394 13.50 -36.17 10.18
N SER A 395 12.65 -36.35 9.15
CA SER A 395 12.60 -37.58 8.38
C SER A 395 13.81 -37.81 7.47
N ASP A 396 14.57 -36.75 7.16
CA ASP A 396 15.80 -36.80 6.37
C ASP A 396 17.06 -36.95 7.24
N VAL A 397 16.96 -36.71 8.56
CA VAL A 397 18.09 -36.75 9.49
C VAL A 397 18.20 -38.12 10.16
N SER A 398 19.19 -38.90 9.74
CA SER A 398 19.49 -40.17 10.39
C SER A 398 20.22 -39.95 11.73
N ILE A 399 19.55 -40.27 12.85
CA ILE A 399 20.18 -40.38 14.19
C ILE A 399 21.21 -41.52 14.26
N ALA A 400 21.32 -42.35 13.21
CA ALA A 400 22.30 -43.42 13.15
C ALA A 400 23.74 -42.89 13.27
N GLY A 401 24.55 -43.63 14.00
CA GLY A 401 25.95 -43.30 14.25
C GLY A 401 26.29 -43.33 15.73
N THR A 402 27.54 -42.98 16.01
CA THR A 402 28.08 -42.85 17.36
C THR A 402 28.17 -41.38 17.73
N TRP A 403 27.68 -41.07 18.92
CA TRP A 403 27.54 -39.72 19.44
C TRP A 403 28.24 -39.60 20.78
N THR A 404 28.92 -38.48 21.00
CA THR A 404 29.45 -38.08 22.31
C THR A 404 28.45 -37.18 23.03
N ILE A 405 28.33 -37.35 24.35
CA ILE A 405 27.46 -36.51 25.17
C ILE A 405 28.19 -35.21 25.50
N GLY A 406 27.82 -34.12 24.85
CA GLY A 406 28.45 -32.81 25.05
C GLY A 406 28.01 -32.13 26.35
N GLU A 407 26.73 -32.29 26.71
CA GLU A 407 26.20 -31.83 27.98
C GLU A 407 24.91 -32.57 28.37
N ILE A 408 24.58 -32.48 29.66
CA ILE A 408 23.25 -32.77 30.19
C ILE A 408 22.72 -31.47 30.78
N GLY A 409 21.61 -30.98 30.25
CA GLY A 409 20.98 -29.75 30.70
C GLY A 409 19.60 -29.97 31.29
N ILE A 410 19.19 -29.03 32.13
CA ILE A 410 17.85 -28.95 32.70
C ILE A 410 17.29 -27.54 32.51
N TYR A 411 15.98 -27.48 32.34
CA TYR A 411 15.21 -26.24 32.35
C TYR A 411 14.38 -26.18 33.62
N CYS A 412 14.63 -25.14 34.41
CA CYS A 412 13.95 -24.86 35.66
C CYS A 412 13.02 -23.66 35.46
N ASP A 413 11.77 -23.82 35.84
CA ASP A 413 10.75 -22.75 35.81
C ASP A 413 10.36 -22.41 37.24
N LEU A 414 10.95 -21.34 37.78
CA LEU A 414 10.64 -20.84 39.11
C LEU A 414 9.57 -19.76 39.00
N PHE A 415 8.32 -20.22 38.98
CA PHE A 415 7.13 -19.37 39.11
C PHE A 415 7.02 -18.31 38.01
N THR A 416 7.31 -18.63 36.73
CA THR A 416 7.19 -17.67 35.61
C THR A 416 5.78 -17.08 35.42
N TRP A 417 4.76 -17.65 36.07
CA TRP A 417 3.41 -17.08 36.15
C TRP A 417 3.28 -15.92 37.16
N GLU A 418 4.31 -15.66 37.97
CA GLU A 418 4.41 -14.55 38.90
C GLU A 418 5.35 -13.46 38.36
N SER A 419 5.10 -12.20 38.72
CA SER A 419 5.89 -11.06 38.22
C SER A 419 7.34 -10.99 38.71
N TRP A 420 7.68 -11.77 39.73
CA TRP A 420 9.03 -11.90 40.31
C TRP A 420 9.71 -13.21 39.92
N GLY A 421 8.99 -14.14 39.28
CA GLY A 421 9.51 -15.43 38.91
C GLY A 421 10.58 -15.33 37.82
N TRP A 422 11.31 -16.42 37.63
CA TRP A 422 12.31 -16.55 36.59
C TRP A 422 12.39 -17.99 36.11
N ASP A 423 12.86 -18.16 34.89
CA ASP A 423 13.28 -19.44 34.35
C ASP A 423 14.79 -19.42 34.07
N LYS A 424 15.37 -20.61 33.97
CA LYS A 424 16.73 -20.76 33.47
C LYS A 424 16.98 -22.14 32.91
N SER A 425 17.90 -22.17 31.96
CA SER A 425 18.56 -23.40 31.50
C SER A 425 19.94 -23.49 32.14
N GLU A 426 20.29 -24.66 32.68
CA GLU A 426 21.55 -24.87 33.38
C GLU A 426 22.08 -26.30 33.17
N LYS A 427 23.38 -26.50 33.34
CA LYS A 427 23.98 -27.85 33.25
C LYS A 427 23.64 -28.65 34.50
N LEU A 428 23.13 -29.87 34.33
CA LEU A 428 22.83 -30.77 35.45
C LEU A 428 24.09 -31.06 36.27
N THR A 429 25.26 -31.09 35.63
CA THR A 429 26.56 -31.30 36.29
C THR A 429 26.96 -30.18 37.26
N ASN A 430 26.35 -29.00 37.16
CA ASN A 430 26.56 -27.92 38.13
C ASN A 430 25.86 -28.21 39.46
N TYR A 431 24.85 -29.09 39.46
CA TYR A 431 24.10 -29.51 40.63
C TYR A 431 24.49 -30.90 41.12
N LEU A 432 24.56 -31.86 40.19
CA LEU A 432 24.88 -33.25 40.44
C LEU A 432 26.25 -33.54 39.83
N SER A 433 27.32 -33.37 40.61
CA SER A 433 28.69 -33.55 40.11
C SER A 433 28.96 -34.96 39.57
N ASN A 434 28.32 -35.99 40.13
CA ASN A 434 28.39 -37.37 39.68
C ASN A 434 27.80 -37.59 38.26
N ALA A 435 27.01 -36.64 37.74
CA ALA A 435 26.52 -36.67 36.36
C ALA A 435 27.66 -36.45 35.33
N THR A 436 28.84 -35.97 35.75
CA THR A 436 30.00 -35.78 34.86
C THR A 436 30.52 -37.08 34.25
N ALA A 437 30.30 -38.23 34.90
CA ALA A 437 30.62 -39.57 34.37
C ALA A 437 29.72 -39.99 33.19
N GLU A 438 28.75 -39.16 32.78
CA GLU A 438 28.00 -39.38 31.54
C GLU A 438 28.62 -38.62 30.36
N LEU A 439 29.47 -37.61 30.59
CA LEU A 439 29.95 -36.72 29.54
C LEU A 439 31.08 -37.32 28.67
N ASP A 440 31.72 -38.39 29.11
CA ASP A 440 32.69 -39.13 28.31
C ASP A 440 32.09 -40.40 27.68
N ASN A 441 30.80 -40.67 27.90
CA ASN A 441 30.09 -41.79 27.30
C ASN A 441 29.84 -41.57 25.82
N THR A 442 29.66 -42.68 25.13
CA THR A 442 29.25 -42.69 23.72
C THR A 442 27.93 -43.43 23.55
N ILE A 443 26.99 -42.79 22.85
CA ILE A 443 25.72 -43.39 22.49
C ILE A 443 25.79 -43.78 21.02
N THR A 444 25.54 -45.06 20.72
CA THR A 444 25.51 -45.58 19.36
C THR A 444 24.11 -46.06 19.00
N PHE A 445 23.57 -45.50 17.92
CA PHE A 445 22.36 -45.97 17.26
C PHE A 445 22.73 -46.70 15.98
N THR A 446 22.48 -48.02 15.94
CA THR A 446 22.63 -48.85 14.73
C THR A 446 21.25 -49.10 14.14
N VAL A 447 21.09 -48.90 12.83
CA VAL A 447 19.84 -49.17 12.13
C VAL A 447 19.83 -50.62 11.67
N ASP A 448 18.83 -51.38 12.12
CA ASP A 448 18.63 -52.78 11.71
C ASP A 448 17.56 -52.90 10.62
N GLY A 449 16.63 -51.95 10.53
CA GLY A 449 15.60 -51.95 9.51
C GLY A 449 14.61 -50.79 9.60
N LYS A 450 13.50 -50.93 8.86
CA LYS A 450 12.30 -50.08 8.95
C LYS A 450 11.10 -50.96 9.22
N ASP A 451 10.17 -50.48 10.03
CA ASP A 451 8.94 -51.19 10.36
C ASP A 451 7.89 -51.10 9.23
N SER A 452 6.65 -51.54 9.47
CA SER A 452 5.58 -51.47 8.47
C SER A 452 5.09 -50.07 8.13
N GLU A 453 5.39 -49.09 8.98
CA GLU A 453 5.02 -47.68 8.84
C GLU A 453 6.19 -46.84 8.27
N GLY A 454 7.35 -47.47 8.04
CA GLY A 454 8.54 -46.85 7.47
C GLY A 454 9.47 -46.21 8.51
N GLN A 455 9.19 -46.40 9.80
CA GLN A 455 9.94 -45.89 10.94
C GLN A 455 11.25 -46.69 11.09
N PRO A 456 12.42 -46.03 11.18
CA PRO A 456 13.67 -46.74 11.38
C PRO A 456 13.76 -47.27 12.81
N TYR A 457 14.26 -48.50 12.94
CA TYR A 457 14.53 -49.14 14.22
C TYR A 457 15.89 -49.83 14.20
N GLY A 458 16.43 -50.11 15.38
CA GLY A 458 17.57 -51.01 15.50
C GLY A 458 18.15 -51.12 16.90
N SER A 459 19.46 -51.31 16.97
CA SER A 459 20.19 -51.57 18.20
C SER A 459 20.74 -50.29 18.81
N TYR A 460 20.67 -50.18 20.13
CA TYR A 460 21.15 -49.06 20.94
C TYR A 460 22.27 -49.52 21.85
N GLU A 461 23.30 -48.69 22.03
CA GLU A 461 24.36 -48.92 23.01
C GLU A 461 24.82 -47.61 23.65
N ASN A 462 24.83 -47.53 24.97
CA ASN A 462 25.50 -46.50 25.75
C ASN A 462 26.74 -47.09 26.42
N ASN A 463 27.89 -46.76 25.83
CA ASN A 463 29.20 -47.23 26.29
C ASN A 463 29.82 -46.22 27.25
N ALA A 464 30.14 -46.71 28.44
CA ALA A 464 30.93 -45.98 29.43
C ALA A 464 32.25 -45.50 28.82
N GLY A 465 32.64 -44.27 29.18
CA GLY A 465 33.85 -43.63 28.67
C GLY A 465 35.15 -44.13 29.29
N ALA A 466 36.11 -43.22 29.41
CA ALA A 466 37.45 -43.54 29.91
C ALA A 466 37.46 -43.92 31.40
N ASP A 467 36.46 -43.47 32.15
CA ASP A 467 36.28 -43.81 33.56
C ASP A 467 35.61 -45.20 33.79
N ALA A 468 35.10 -45.81 32.71
CA ALA A 468 34.34 -47.07 32.73
C ALA A 468 33.11 -47.03 33.66
N ALA A 469 32.53 -45.85 33.89
CA ALA A 469 31.32 -45.64 34.66
C ALA A 469 30.21 -45.01 33.80
N ASN A 470 28.97 -45.16 34.24
CA ASN A 470 27.88 -44.27 33.85
C ASN A 470 27.58 -43.38 35.06
N ALA A 471 26.89 -42.26 34.86
CA ALA A 471 26.55 -41.37 35.98
C ALA A 471 25.79 -42.09 37.11
N ASP A 472 25.85 -41.55 38.31
CA ASP A 472 24.89 -41.83 39.37
C ASP A 472 24.24 -40.49 39.71
N PHE A 473 22.92 -40.38 39.54
CA PHE A 473 22.19 -39.13 39.81
C PHE A 473 21.86 -38.94 41.31
N THR A 474 22.57 -39.64 42.19
CA THR A 474 22.50 -39.44 43.63
C THR A 474 23.27 -38.20 44.05
N TYR A 475 22.65 -37.35 44.87
CA TYR A 475 23.33 -36.30 45.61
C TYR A 475 23.74 -36.83 46.99
N ASP A 476 25.04 -36.84 47.28
CA ASP A 476 25.65 -37.33 48.53
C ASP A 476 26.50 -36.25 49.25
N GLY A 477 26.32 -34.97 48.85
CA GLY A 477 27.01 -33.83 49.45
C GLY A 477 26.45 -33.43 50.82
N THR A 478 27.07 -32.41 51.43
CA THR A 478 26.65 -31.90 52.75
C THR A 478 25.65 -30.75 52.69
N ASP A 479 25.41 -30.19 51.49
CA ASP A 479 24.64 -28.96 51.34
C ASP A 479 23.13 -29.23 51.15
N TRP A 480 22.76 -30.40 50.61
CA TRP A 480 21.38 -30.86 50.48
C TRP A 480 21.15 -32.19 51.23
N PRO A 481 19.88 -32.58 51.47
CA PRO A 481 19.56 -33.94 51.90
C PRO A 481 20.09 -34.97 50.90
N GLU A 482 20.64 -36.08 51.41
CA GLU A 482 20.99 -37.23 50.58
C GLU A 482 19.74 -37.71 49.82
N THR A 483 19.80 -37.62 48.49
CA THR A 483 18.63 -37.85 47.63
C THR A 483 19.06 -38.58 46.36
N ASP A 484 18.39 -39.68 46.07
CA ASP A 484 18.54 -40.42 44.82
C ASP A 484 17.62 -39.82 43.75
N PHE A 485 18.20 -39.14 42.75
CA PHE A 485 17.44 -38.60 41.63
C PHE A 485 17.49 -39.48 40.37
N ASN A 486 17.92 -40.74 40.45
CA ASN A 486 18.02 -41.60 39.27
C ASN A 486 16.66 -41.81 38.58
N GLU A 487 15.57 -42.02 39.32
CA GLU A 487 14.23 -42.13 38.72
C GLU A 487 13.82 -40.86 37.95
N ARG A 488 14.27 -39.70 38.46
CA ARG A 488 13.96 -38.38 37.90
C ARG A 488 14.83 -38.02 36.69
N TYR A 489 16.11 -38.36 36.68
CA TYR A 489 17.08 -37.90 35.66
C TYR A 489 17.73 -38.99 34.80
N ARG A 490 17.59 -40.28 35.13
CA ARG A 490 17.99 -41.37 34.21
C ARG A 490 16.93 -41.51 33.13
N LYS A 491 17.01 -40.68 32.08
CA LYS A 491 16.08 -40.72 30.94
C LYS A 491 16.65 -41.34 29.67
N VAL A 492 17.95 -41.65 29.69
CA VAL A 492 18.64 -42.42 28.66
C VAL A 492 19.24 -43.67 29.33
N PRO A 493 18.93 -44.89 28.87
CA PRO A 493 19.39 -46.12 29.53
C PRO A 493 20.90 -46.33 29.40
N THR A 494 21.46 -47.11 30.31
CA THR A 494 22.86 -47.58 30.25
C THR A 494 22.94 -48.93 29.54
N GLY A 495 24.11 -49.25 28.97
CA GLY A 495 24.34 -50.53 28.30
C GLY A 495 23.60 -50.66 26.97
N THR A 496 23.17 -51.88 26.62
CA THR A 496 22.61 -52.22 25.31
C THR A 496 21.08 -52.31 25.34
N GLY A 497 20.44 -51.95 24.22
CA GLY A 497 19.00 -52.02 24.04
C GLY A 497 18.58 -52.00 22.58
N THR A 498 17.31 -51.71 22.33
CA THR A 498 16.75 -51.43 21.00
C THR A 498 16.15 -50.04 20.95
N TRP A 499 15.99 -49.47 19.75
CA TRP A 499 15.33 -48.19 19.58
C TRP A 499 14.43 -48.17 18.34
N ILE A 500 13.46 -47.25 18.34
CA ILE A 500 12.63 -46.89 17.18
C ILE A 500 12.43 -45.36 17.17
N LEU A 501 12.39 -44.75 15.98
CA LEU A 501 12.10 -43.34 15.77
C LEU A 501 10.75 -43.17 15.07
N GLU A 502 9.80 -42.56 15.77
CA GLU A 502 8.43 -42.28 15.33
C GLU A 502 8.25 -40.75 15.18
N GLY A 503 8.50 -40.22 13.97
CA GLY A 503 8.56 -38.77 13.75
C GLY A 503 9.73 -38.16 14.53
N GLU A 504 9.45 -37.29 15.50
CA GLU A 504 10.44 -36.74 16.43
C GLU A 504 10.61 -37.59 17.69
N THR A 505 9.82 -38.66 17.89
CA THR A 505 9.84 -39.43 19.14
C THR A 505 10.86 -40.57 19.04
N VAL A 506 11.90 -40.55 19.88
CA VAL A 506 12.85 -41.65 20.06
C VAL A 506 12.39 -42.50 21.24
N LYS A 507 12.06 -43.77 20.98
CA LYS A 507 11.81 -44.76 22.03
C LYS A 507 13.00 -45.69 22.13
N ILE A 508 13.61 -45.77 23.31
CA ILE A 508 14.72 -46.68 23.60
C ILE A 508 14.22 -47.71 24.61
N THR A 509 14.32 -48.99 24.28
CA THR A 509 14.00 -50.10 25.17
C THR A 509 15.30 -50.74 25.65
N ASP A 510 15.53 -50.74 26.96
CA ASP A 510 16.74 -51.36 27.54
C ASP A 510 16.70 -52.90 27.48
N GLY A 511 17.81 -53.56 27.83
CA GLY A 511 17.89 -55.02 27.90
C GLY A 511 16.96 -55.68 28.94
N GLY A 512 16.39 -54.91 29.86
CA GLY A 512 15.39 -55.33 30.83
C GLY A 512 13.93 -55.17 30.35
N GLY A 513 13.71 -54.49 29.22
CA GLY A 513 12.40 -54.20 28.66
C GLY A 513 11.79 -52.87 29.12
N THR A 514 12.53 -52.02 29.82
CA THR A 514 12.06 -50.67 30.22
C THR A 514 12.14 -49.74 29.02
N GLU A 515 11.06 -49.02 28.73
CA GLU A 515 10.99 -48.04 27.65
C GLU A 515 11.29 -46.63 28.16
N TYR A 516 12.15 -45.92 27.43
CA TYR A 516 12.53 -44.52 27.62
C TYR A 516 12.07 -43.74 26.39
N VAL A 517 11.20 -42.76 26.59
CA VAL A 517 10.60 -41.96 25.52
C VAL A 517 11.21 -40.56 25.55
N LEU A 518 11.80 -40.14 24.44
CA LEU A 518 12.50 -38.87 24.28
C LEU A 518 12.03 -38.20 22.98
N THR A 519 12.20 -36.89 22.89
CA THR A 519 12.03 -36.11 21.67
C THR A 519 13.40 -35.81 21.07
N LEU A 520 13.55 -36.07 19.77
CA LEU A 520 14.73 -35.72 18.98
C LEU A 520 14.60 -34.28 18.50
N GLU A 521 15.52 -33.44 18.94
CA GLU A 521 15.67 -32.08 18.45
C GLU A 521 16.94 -32.01 17.59
N VAL A 522 16.81 -31.88 16.27
CA VAL A 522 17.95 -31.73 15.38
C VAL A 522 18.41 -30.28 15.41
N LYS A 523 19.67 -30.03 15.79
CA LYS A 523 20.27 -28.70 15.72
C LYS A 523 21.06 -28.51 14.44
N THR A 524 21.85 -29.53 14.06
CA THR A 524 22.60 -29.64 12.79
C THR A 524 22.73 -31.11 12.39
N GLU A 525 23.25 -31.41 11.20
CA GLU A 525 23.58 -32.80 10.79
C GLU A 525 24.52 -33.54 11.77
N THR A 526 25.30 -32.78 12.56
CA THR A 526 26.31 -33.30 13.49
C THR A 526 25.99 -33.03 14.96
N GLU A 527 24.89 -32.34 15.26
CA GLU A 527 24.48 -32.02 16.63
C GLU A 527 22.97 -32.21 16.79
N VAL A 528 22.58 -33.09 17.72
CA VAL A 528 21.19 -33.34 18.07
C VAL A 528 21.01 -33.25 19.58
N ALA A 529 19.79 -33.07 20.06
CA ALA A 529 19.45 -33.22 21.46
C ALA A 529 18.36 -34.27 21.65
N LEU A 530 18.53 -35.13 22.66
CA LEU A 530 17.47 -36.01 23.15
C LEU A 530 16.85 -35.37 24.37
N THR A 531 15.59 -34.95 24.26
CA THR A 531 14.90 -34.16 25.28
C THR A 531 13.72 -34.91 25.87
N THR A 532 13.35 -34.60 27.10
CA THR A 532 12.13 -35.14 27.71
C THR A 532 11.63 -34.18 28.78
N GLU A 533 10.33 -34.20 29.00
CA GLU A 533 9.74 -33.58 30.18
C GLU A 533 10.17 -34.31 31.45
N VAL A 534 10.30 -33.54 32.53
CA VAL A 534 10.51 -33.99 33.89
C VAL A 534 9.33 -33.52 34.70
N GLU A 535 8.78 -34.39 35.55
CA GLU A 535 7.59 -34.08 36.34
C GLU A 535 7.78 -32.80 37.18
N PHE A 536 6.94 -31.81 36.96
CA PHE A 536 6.97 -30.55 37.69
C PHE A 536 6.24 -30.68 39.03
N LEU A 537 6.95 -30.55 40.14
CA LEU A 537 6.45 -30.83 41.49
C LEU A 537 6.38 -29.55 42.35
N ALA A 538 5.87 -28.44 41.79
CA ALA A 538 5.82 -27.16 42.48
C ALA A 538 5.05 -27.16 43.82
N ASP A 539 4.10 -28.08 43.99
CA ASP A 539 3.37 -28.25 45.26
C ASP A 539 4.26 -28.75 46.41
N LEU A 540 5.43 -29.32 46.11
CA LEU A 540 6.41 -29.80 47.08
C LEU A 540 7.52 -28.77 47.37
N PHE A 541 7.44 -27.58 46.79
CA PHE A 541 8.45 -26.54 46.98
C PHE A 541 8.53 -26.07 48.44
N ASP A 542 9.73 -26.14 49.04
CA ASP A 542 9.97 -25.67 50.40
C ASP A 542 10.32 -24.17 50.43
N TRP A 543 9.38 -23.37 50.92
CA TRP A 543 9.52 -21.91 51.04
C TRP A 543 10.49 -21.47 52.14
N ASP A 544 10.87 -22.36 53.07
CA ASP A 544 11.79 -22.03 54.15
C ASP A 544 13.27 -22.16 53.74
N VAL A 545 13.55 -22.65 52.52
CA VAL A 545 14.90 -22.81 51.98
C VAL A 545 15.40 -21.50 51.35
N SER A 546 16.62 -21.07 51.70
CA SER A 546 17.24 -19.86 51.17
C SER A 546 18.13 -20.08 49.95
N ASN A 547 18.50 -21.33 49.66
CA ASN A 547 19.21 -21.73 48.45
C ASN A 547 18.30 -22.59 47.58
N TYR A 548 17.72 -21.99 46.54
CA TYR A 548 16.77 -22.67 45.66
C TYR A 548 17.38 -23.73 44.74
N SER A 549 18.70 -23.93 44.75
CA SER A 549 19.36 -24.92 43.87
C SER A 549 18.87 -26.35 44.09
N TYR A 550 18.54 -26.73 45.34
CA TYR A 550 17.93 -28.03 45.61
C TYR A 550 16.52 -28.09 45.03
N GLU A 551 15.70 -27.06 45.26
CA GLU A 551 14.33 -26.98 44.76
C GLU A 551 14.26 -26.97 43.23
N GLU A 552 15.20 -26.29 42.58
CA GLU A 552 15.40 -26.30 41.13
C GLU A 552 15.50 -27.73 40.59
N VAL A 553 16.26 -28.60 41.25
CA VAL A 553 16.51 -29.98 40.82
C VAL A 553 15.45 -30.95 41.34
N ALA A 554 14.99 -30.82 42.58
CA ALA A 554 14.04 -31.74 43.17
C ALA A 554 12.63 -31.54 42.62
N HIS A 555 12.22 -30.29 42.37
CA HIS A 555 10.82 -29.95 42.17
C HIS A 555 10.53 -29.06 40.96
N MET A 556 11.40 -28.10 40.64
CA MET A 556 11.09 -27.03 39.68
C MET A 556 11.64 -27.25 38.26
N SER A 557 12.37 -28.35 38.04
CA SER A 557 12.79 -28.77 36.69
C SER A 557 11.60 -29.34 35.91
N LYS A 558 11.37 -28.82 34.70
CA LYS A 558 10.27 -29.24 33.80
C LYS A 558 10.74 -30.03 32.58
N LYS A 559 11.99 -29.87 32.19
CA LYS A 559 12.57 -30.49 31.00
C LYS A 559 14.04 -30.78 31.24
N MET A 560 14.52 -31.87 30.65
CA MET A 560 15.95 -32.18 30.56
C MET A 560 16.34 -32.58 29.14
N TRP A 561 17.63 -32.46 28.83
CA TRP A 561 18.16 -32.88 27.53
C TRP A 561 19.59 -33.41 27.62
N TYR A 562 19.94 -34.25 26.66
CA TYR A 562 21.30 -34.66 26.35
C TYR A 562 21.67 -34.04 25.00
N ASN A 563 22.67 -33.15 24.95
CA ASN A 563 23.21 -32.73 23.65
C ASN A 563 24.22 -33.77 23.19
N LEU A 564 24.02 -34.23 21.96
CA LEU A 564 24.80 -35.27 21.32
C LEU A 564 25.54 -34.66 20.13
N ASN A 565 26.85 -34.85 20.10
CA ASN A 565 27.70 -34.46 18.97
C ASN A 565 28.16 -35.71 18.23
N LYS A 566 28.00 -35.74 16.91
CA LYS A 566 28.36 -36.88 16.07
C LYS A 566 29.89 -37.03 16.03
N GLN A 567 30.37 -38.27 16.16
CA GLN A 567 31.80 -38.60 16.07
C GLN A 567 32.36 -38.54 14.64
#